data_AF-A0A350BKQ7-F1
#
_entry.id   AF-A0A350BKQ7-F1
#
_cell.length_a   1.000
_cell.length_b   1.000
_cell.length_c   1.000
_cell.angle_alpha   90.00
_cell.angle_beta   90.00
_cell.angle_gamma   90.00
#
_symmetry.space_group_name_H-M   'P 1'
#
loop_
_entity.id
_entity.type
_entity.pdbx_description
1 polymer ?
#
loop_
_entity_poly.entity_id
_entity_poly.type
_entity_poly.pdbx_seq_one_letter_code
_entity_poly.pdbx_strand_id
1 'polypeptide(L)'
;MDGTITRTNRLIFDAFNHIVEIYKGERWTDAQISALFGPPEEGALATVVGQDRVDEAMRSYLAFYREHHAELASVYKGMPEILHELKSSGVKLALFTGKGRHTTAITLEVCG
;
A
#
# COMPACT_ATOMS: atom_id res chain seq x y z
N MET A 1 -5.88 3.85 6.29
CA MET A 1 -5.97 4.38 4.92
C MET A 1 -6.57 3.33 4.01
N ASP A 2 -5.83 2.23 3.81
CA ASP A 2 -6.26 1.11 2.96
C ASP A 2 -7.53 0.46 3.51
N GLY A 3 -8.46 0.12 2.61
CA GLY A 3 -9.73 -0.53 2.96
C GLY A 3 -10.73 0.36 3.71
N THR A 4 -10.38 1.63 3.99
CA THR A 4 -11.29 2.61 4.61
C THR A 4 -11.49 3.82 3.71
N ILE A 5 -10.41 4.52 3.37
CA ILE A 5 -10.46 5.71 2.50
C ILE A 5 -10.20 5.32 1.05
N THR A 6 -9.28 4.38 0.84
CA THR A 6 -8.85 3.95 -0.49
C THR A 6 -9.04 2.45 -0.70
N ARG A 7 -9.43 2.06 -1.91
CA ARG A 7 -9.42 0.68 -2.41
C ARG A 7 -8.03 0.34 -2.94
N THR A 8 -7.08 0.12 -2.05
CA THR A 8 -5.65 -0.10 -2.38
C THR A 8 -5.19 -1.55 -2.21
N ASN A 9 -6.04 -2.45 -1.70
CA ASN A 9 -5.64 -3.82 -1.38
C ASN A 9 -5.12 -4.58 -2.60
N ARG A 10 -5.76 -4.44 -3.77
CA ARG A 10 -5.34 -5.13 -4.98
C ARG A 10 -3.93 -4.70 -5.42
N LEU A 11 -3.68 -3.40 -5.43
CA LEU A 11 -2.36 -2.82 -5.69
C LEU A 11 -1.29 -3.35 -4.73
N ILE A 12 -1.62 -3.45 -3.43
CA ILE A 12 -0.69 -3.99 -2.43
C ILE A 12 -0.34 -5.45 -2.75
N PHE A 13 -1.35 -6.29 -3.00
CA PHE A 13 -1.12 -7.70 -3.32
C PHE A 13 -0.33 -7.90 -4.61
N ASP A 14 -0.63 -7.12 -5.65
CA ASP A 14 0.09 -7.18 -6.92
C ASP A 14 1.54 -6.68 -6.78
N ALA A 15 1.78 -5.62 -6.00
CA ALA A 15 3.13 -5.14 -5.72
C ALA A 15 3.97 -6.14 -4.91
N PHE A 16 3.38 -6.84 -3.94
CA PHE A 16 4.08 -7.92 -3.24
C PHE A 16 4.38 -9.09 -4.18
N ASN A 17 3.40 -9.51 -4.98
CA ASN A 17 3.60 -10.58 -5.96
C ASN A 17 4.68 -10.24 -6.99
N HIS A 18 4.76 -8.98 -7.43
CA HIS A 18 5.84 -8.54 -8.30
C HIS A 18 7.23 -8.85 -7.73
N ILE A 19 7.43 -8.64 -6.42
CA ILE A 19 8.68 -8.99 -5.75
C ILE A 19 8.84 -10.51 -5.58
N VAL A 20 7.78 -11.21 -5.18
CA VAL A 20 7.83 -12.68 -5.03
C VAL A 20 8.19 -13.35 -6.37
N GLU A 21 7.63 -12.87 -7.48
CA GLU A 21 7.93 -13.38 -8.82
C GLU A 21 9.40 -13.17 -9.20
N ILE A 22 9.97 -11.99 -8.93
CA ILE A 22 11.39 -11.69 -9.21
C ILE A 22 12.33 -12.60 -8.40
N TYR A 23 12.06 -12.80 -7.10
CA TYR A 23 13.02 -13.44 -6.18
C TYR A 23 12.76 -14.93 -5.91
N LYS A 24 11.53 -15.41 -6.10
CA LYS A 24 11.13 -16.80 -5.84
C LYS A 24 10.58 -17.52 -7.08
N GLY A 25 10.30 -16.80 -8.17
CA GLY A 25 9.80 -17.40 -9.41
C GLY A 25 8.39 -18.00 -9.28
N GLU A 26 7.62 -17.57 -8.28
CA GLU A 26 6.27 -18.05 -8.01
C GLU A 26 5.34 -16.88 -7.69
N ARG A 27 4.04 -17.16 -7.63
CA ARG A 27 3.01 -16.19 -7.25
C ARG A 27 2.29 -16.66 -6.00
N TRP A 28 2.15 -15.78 -5.03
CA TRP A 28 1.45 -16.04 -3.77
C TRP A 28 -0.01 -15.63 -3.84
N THR A 29 -0.82 -16.36 -3.08
CA THR A 29 -2.23 -16.00 -2.85
C THR A 29 -2.33 -14.77 -1.95
N ASP A 30 -3.44 -14.05 -2.05
CA ASP A 30 -3.74 -12.90 -1.19
C ASP A 30 -3.68 -13.27 0.30
N ALA A 31 -4.04 -14.50 0.66
CA ALA A 31 -3.95 -14.99 2.04
C ALA A 31 -2.50 -15.16 2.51
N GLN A 32 -1.61 -15.69 1.65
CA GLN A 32 -0.18 -15.80 1.97
C GLN A 32 0.47 -14.43 2.12
N ILE A 33 0.11 -13.46 1.27
CA ILE A 33 0.63 -12.09 1.37
C ILE A 33 0.07 -11.40 2.61
N SER A 34 -1.23 -11.56 2.89
CA SER A 34 -1.87 -10.97 4.08
C SER A 34 -1.27 -11.49 5.38
N ALA A 35 -0.77 -12.73 5.39
CA ALA A 35 -0.08 -13.29 6.55
C ALA A 35 1.26 -12.59 6.88
N LEU A 36 1.79 -11.78 5.97
CA LEU A 36 2.98 -10.95 6.20
C LEU A 36 2.65 -9.59 6.83
N PHE A 37 1.38 -9.21 6.90
CA PHE A 37 0.97 -7.89 7.35
C PHE A 37 1.07 -7.76 8.88
N GLY A 38 1.45 -6.58 9.35
CA GLY A 38 1.73 -6.30 10.76
C GLY A 38 2.99 -5.45 10.91
N PRO A 39 4.17 -5.96 10.49
CA PRO A 39 5.36 -5.12 10.32
C PRO A 39 5.19 -4.12 9.15
N PRO A 40 6.05 -3.09 9.07
CA PRO A 40 6.20 -2.27 7.88
C PRO A 40 6.54 -3.10 6.63
N GLU A 41 6.27 -2.57 5.43
CA GLU A 41 6.53 -3.26 4.16
C GLU A 41 7.97 -3.76 4.03
N GLU A 42 8.95 -3.01 4.55
CA GLU A 42 10.37 -3.42 4.59
C GLU A 42 10.54 -4.75 5.33
N GLY A 43 9.87 -4.90 6.48
CA GLY A 43 9.91 -6.12 7.28
C GLY A 43 9.25 -7.30 6.60
N ALA A 44 8.12 -7.06 5.92
CA ALA A 44 7.43 -8.08 5.13
C ALA A 44 8.25 -8.49 3.89
N LEU A 45 8.88 -7.56 3.18
CA LEU A 45 9.76 -7.89 2.04
C LEU A 45 11.01 -8.64 2.50
N ALA A 46 11.54 -8.36 3.70
CA ALA A 46 12.68 -9.10 4.24
C ALA A 46 12.42 -10.61 4.36
N THR A 47 11.18 -11.03 4.62
CA THR A 47 10.82 -12.47 4.66
C THR A 47 10.77 -13.10 3.26
N VAL A 48 10.74 -12.27 2.21
CA VAL A 48 10.76 -12.70 0.81
C VAL A 48 12.19 -12.74 0.29
N VAL A 49 12.96 -11.66 0.48
CA VAL A 49 14.23 -11.44 -0.23
C VAL A 49 15.48 -11.59 0.63
N GLY A 50 15.33 -11.64 1.96
CA GLY A 50 16.41 -11.58 2.95
C GLY A 50 16.85 -10.15 3.27
N GLN A 51 17.41 -9.93 4.46
CA GLN A 51 17.77 -8.59 4.97
C GLN A 51 18.69 -7.80 4.03
N ASP A 52 19.67 -8.49 3.42
CA ASP A 52 20.68 -7.84 2.56
C ASP A 52 20.12 -7.24 1.26
N ARG A 53 18.89 -7.60 0.88
CA ARG A 53 18.26 -7.17 -0.38
C ARG A 53 16.97 -6.38 -0.19
N VAL A 54 16.60 -6.07 1.06
CA VAL A 54 15.36 -5.34 1.37
C VAL A 54 15.31 -3.99 0.67
N ASP A 55 16.40 -3.23 0.71
CA ASP A 55 16.43 -1.89 0.12
C ASP A 55 16.21 -1.92 -1.40
N GLU A 56 16.77 -2.92 -2.08
CA GLU A 56 16.57 -3.13 -3.52
C GLU A 56 15.12 -3.54 -3.82
N ALA A 57 14.61 -4.52 -3.09
CA ALA A 57 13.23 -4.98 -3.24
C ALA A 57 12.23 -3.87 -2.94
N MET A 58 12.48 -3.01 -1.95
CA MET A 58 11.65 -1.85 -1.63
C MET A 58 11.63 -0.84 -2.76
N ARG A 59 12.76 -0.57 -3.43
CA ARG A 59 12.78 0.32 -4.61
C ARG A 59 11.93 -0.24 -5.74
N SER A 60 12.07 -1.54 -6.05
CA SER A 60 11.25 -2.20 -7.07
C SER A 60 9.78 -2.22 -6.70
N TYR A 61 9.47 -2.48 -5.42
CA TYR A 61 8.12 -2.49 -4.89
C TYR A 61 7.47 -1.11 -5.02
N LEU A 62 8.15 -0.05 -4.62
CA LEU A 62 7.64 1.32 -4.70
C LEU A 62 7.49 1.80 -6.14
N ALA A 63 8.39 1.38 -7.05
CA ALA A 63 8.26 1.67 -8.48
C ALA A 63 6.99 1.06 -9.06
N PHE A 64 6.79 -0.25 -8.86
CA PHE A 64 5.56 -0.95 -9.26
C PHE A 64 4.32 -0.31 -8.62
N TYR A 65 4.39 -0.03 -7.31
CA TYR A 65 3.28 0.57 -6.57
C TYR A 65 2.85 1.92 -7.15
N ARG A 66 3.81 2.76 -7.55
CA ARG A 66 3.54 4.07 -8.14
C ARG A 66 3.03 3.96 -9.58
N GLU A 67 3.66 3.12 -10.40
CA GLU A 67 3.31 2.93 -11.81
C GLU A 67 1.85 2.45 -11.97
N HIS A 68 1.44 1.47 -11.16
CA HIS A 68 0.11 0.86 -11.25
C HIS A 68 -0.93 1.52 -10.33
N HIS A 69 -0.58 2.61 -9.63
CA HIS A 69 -1.46 3.20 -8.61
C HIS A 69 -2.79 3.66 -9.20
N ALA A 70 -2.74 4.46 -10.26
CA ALA A 70 -3.92 5.05 -10.88
C ALA A 70 -4.87 4.00 -11.49
N GLU A 71 -4.33 2.83 -11.86
CA GLU A 71 -5.10 1.72 -12.43
C GLU A 71 -5.76 0.86 -11.34
N LEU A 72 -5.01 0.55 -10.27
CA LEU A 72 -5.40 -0.47 -9.29
C LEU A 72 -5.91 0.10 -7.96
N ALA A 73 -5.81 1.42 -7.77
CA ALA A 73 -6.26 2.10 -6.57
C ALA A 73 -7.20 3.27 -6.87
N SER A 74 -8.16 3.46 -5.97
CA SER A 74 -9.11 4.59 -6.04
C SER A 74 -9.61 4.95 -4.65
N VAL A 75 -10.09 6.19 -4.49
CA VAL A 75 -10.82 6.61 -3.29
C VAL A 75 -12.21 5.97 -3.28
N TYR A 76 -12.69 5.53 -2.11
CA TYR A 76 -14.07 5.06 -1.99
C TYR A 76 -15.05 6.19 -2.32
N LYS A 77 -16.09 5.87 -3.09
CA LYS A 77 -17.17 6.82 -3.43
C LYS A 77 -17.80 7.38 -2.14
N GLY A 78 -18.00 8.69 -2.08
CA GLY A 78 -18.57 9.37 -0.90
C GLY A 78 -17.54 9.78 0.15
N MET A 79 -16.31 9.24 0.09
CA MET A 79 -15.28 9.55 1.08
C MET A 79 -14.78 11.00 1.00
N PRO A 80 -14.51 11.59 -0.19
CA PRO A 80 -14.14 13.00 -0.29
C PRO A 80 -15.19 13.92 0.32
N GLU A 81 -16.47 13.62 0.09
CA GLU A 81 -17.61 14.40 0.59
C GLU A 81 -17.71 14.32 2.12
N ILE A 82 -17.60 13.12 2.70
CA ILE A 82 -17.61 12.92 4.16
C ILE A 82 -16.44 13.66 4.82
N LEU A 83 -15.23 13.55 4.26
CA LEU A 83 -14.06 14.22 4.81
C LEU A 83 -14.18 15.75 4.73
N HIS A 84 -14.75 16.26 3.64
CA HIS A 84 -15.03 17.68 3.48
C HIS A 84 -16.06 18.18 4.51
N GLU A 85 -17.18 17.46 4.69
CA GLU A 85 -18.24 17.83 5.63
C GLU A 85 -17.74 17.88 7.08
N LEU A 86 -16.96 16.87 7.50
CA LEU A 86 -16.35 16.84 8.83
C LEU A 86 -15.41 18.03 9.04
N LYS A 87 -14.56 18.33 8.07
CA LYS A 87 -13.62 19.46 8.16
C LYS A 87 -14.35 20.80 8.21
N SER A 88 -15.37 20.99 7.37
CA SER A 88 -16.20 22.21 7.33
C SER A 88 -17.00 22.40 8.62
N SER A 89 -17.30 21.32 9.35
CA SER A 89 -17.95 21.34 10.66
C SER A 89 -16.99 21.59 11.84
N GLY A 90 -15.71 21.88 11.57
CA GLY A 90 -14.70 22.15 12.60
C GLY A 90 -14.16 20.89 13.30
N VAL A 91 -14.45 19.69 12.78
CA VAL A 91 -13.92 18.44 13.33
C VAL A 91 -12.43 18.31 12.96
N LYS A 92 -11.59 18.03 13.95
CA LYS A 92 -10.16 17.75 13.73
C LYS A 92 -10.01 16.35 13.14
N LEU A 93 -9.42 16.26 11.96
CA LEU A 93 -9.14 15.00 11.26
C LEU A 93 -7.67 14.62 11.39
N ALA A 94 -7.39 13.34 11.60
CA ALA A 94 -6.06 12.76 11.58
C ALA A 94 -6.09 11.40 10.88
N LEU A 95 -4.99 11.04 10.20
CA LEU A 95 -4.84 9.75 9.55
C LEU A 95 -3.96 8.84 10.42
N PHE A 96 -4.51 7.71 10.85
CA PHE A 96 -3.77 6.64 11.48
C PHE A 96 -3.83 5.40 10.58
N THR A 97 -2.67 4.84 10.22
CA THR A 97 -2.59 3.73 9.26
C THR A 97 -1.37 2.86 9.54
N GLY A 98 -1.51 1.54 9.38
CA GLY A 98 -0.39 0.59 9.42
C GLY A 98 0.38 0.49 8.11
N LYS A 99 0.04 1.34 7.14
CA LYS A 99 0.68 1.44 5.83
C LYS A 99 2.03 2.15 5.98
N GLY A 100 3.05 1.69 5.25
CA GLY A 100 4.36 2.32 5.27
C GLY A 100 4.32 3.78 4.87
N ARG A 101 5.32 4.51 5.34
CA ARG A 101 5.40 5.97 5.11
C ARG A 101 5.48 6.30 3.61
N HIS A 102 6.25 5.53 2.85
CA HIS A 102 6.46 5.77 1.42
C HIS A 102 5.21 5.51 0.58
N THR A 103 4.55 4.37 0.80
CA THR A 103 3.32 4.01 0.08
C THR A 103 2.16 4.93 0.49
N THR A 104 2.11 5.36 1.76
CA THR A 104 1.16 6.39 2.22
C THR A 104 1.37 7.71 1.49
N ALA A 105 2.61 8.18 1.38
CA ALA A 105 2.93 9.42 0.68
C ALA A 105 2.52 9.35 -0.81
N ILE A 106 2.81 8.23 -1.50
CA ILE A 106 2.39 8.02 -2.90
C ILE A 106 0.87 8.07 -3.02
N THR A 107 0.14 7.35 -2.15
CA THR A 107 -1.33 7.34 -2.21
C THR A 107 -1.91 8.74 -1.97
N LEU A 108 -1.37 9.52 -1.03
CA LEU A 108 -1.80 10.89 -0.80
C LEU A 108 -1.48 11.81 -1.98
N GLU A 109 -0.35 11.63 -2.64
CA GLU A 109 0.02 12.42 -3.82
C GLU A 109 -0.92 12.16 -5.01
N VAL A 110 -1.33 10.90 -5.22
CA VAL A 110 -2.16 10.50 -6.36
C VAL A 110 -3.65 10.71 -6.11
N CYS A 111 -4.13 10.53 -4.87
CA CYS A 111 -5.56 10.56 -4.53
C CYS A 111 -6.00 11.76 -3.70
N GLY A 112 -5.06 12.56 -3.18
CA GLY A 112 -5.32 13.68 -2.26
C GLY A 112 -5.53 15.03 -2.93
#